data_AF-A0A8C2V852-F1
#
_entry.id   AF-A0A8C2V852-F1
#
_cell.length_a   1.000
_cell.length_b   1.000
_cell.length_c   1.000
_cell.angle_alpha   90.00
_cell.angle_beta   90.00
_cell.angle_gamma   90.00
#
_symmetry.space_group_name_H-M   'P 1'
#
loop_
_entity.id
_entity.type
_entity.pdbx_description
1 polymer ?
#
loop_
_entity_poly.entity_id
_entity_poly.type
_entity_poly.pdbx_seq_one_letter_code
_entity_poly.pdbx_strand_id
1 'polypeptide(L)'
;MENKDGKSPSAADPDAETRAAPRPLCVNPGNPVFSCMLDPKTLHTATSLSQPQMIMYKTSAGRYGEFSPRPQFLPCNYAPKEQVFSRHIRATGLYQNNSLNTAPDRTRTLDFPNFQHTL
;
A
#
# COMPACT_ATOMS: atom_id res chain seq x y z
N MET A 1 -50.48 -44.82 41.93
CA MET A 1 -50.77 -45.45 40.63
C MET A 1 -49.45 -45.43 39.88
N GLU A 2 -48.63 -46.48 40.10
CA GLU A 2 -48.25 -47.50 39.07
C GLU A 2 -47.47 -46.90 37.89
N ASN A 3 -46.34 -47.41 37.38
CA ASN A 3 -45.41 -48.50 37.73
C ASN A 3 -44.08 -48.25 36.96
N LYS A 4 -42.97 -48.74 37.52
CA LYS A 4 -41.78 -49.43 36.92
C LYS A 4 -41.64 -49.52 35.38
N ASP A 5 -40.47 -49.62 34.74
CA ASP A 5 -39.07 -50.00 35.07
C ASP A 5 -38.20 -49.70 33.81
N GLY A 6 -36.89 -49.47 33.99
CA GLY A 6 -35.88 -50.09 33.13
C GLY A 6 -35.16 -49.33 31.99
N LYS A 7 -33.82 -49.34 32.09
CA LYS A 7 -32.80 -49.43 31.01
C LYS A 7 -32.15 -48.12 30.49
N SER A 8 -30.89 -47.92 30.86
CA SER A 8 -29.88 -47.03 30.23
C SER A 8 -29.01 -47.81 29.21
N PRO A 9 -28.04 -47.21 28.48
CA PRO A 9 -27.85 -45.83 27.99
C PRO A 9 -27.54 -45.78 26.46
N SER A 10 -27.57 -44.62 25.79
CA SER A 10 -26.74 -44.42 24.58
C SER A 10 -26.62 -42.97 24.13
N ALA A 11 -25.38 -42.64 23.73
CA ALA A 11 -24.95 -41.60 22.79
C ALA A 11 -25.02 -40.14 23.27
N ALA A 12 -23.87 -39.69 23.78
CA ALA A 12 -23.45 -38.31 23.73
C ALA A 12 -23.07 -37.95 22.28
N ASP A 13 -23.39 -36.72 21.87
CA ASP A 13 -22.56 -35.90 20.98
C ASP A 13 -22.91 -34.43 21.22
N PRO A 14 -21.93 -33.58 21.57
CA PRO A 14 -21.86 -32.26 20.99
C PRO A 14 -20.49 -32.09 20.34
N ASP A 15 -20.52 -31.96 19.02
CA ASP A 15 -19.37 -31.68 18.15
C ASP A 15 -18.79 -30.30 18.50
N ALA A 16 -17.71 -30.31 19.28
CA ALA A 16 -16.93 -29.14 19.64
C ALA A 16 -15.46 -29.43 19.32
N GLU A 17 -14.87 -28.54 18.52
CA GLU A 17 -13.44 -28.30 18.37
C GLU A 17 -12.61 -29.48 17.82
N THR A 18 -12.36 -29.49 16.51
CA THR A 18 -11.10 -30.06 16.00
C THR A 18 -10.23 -28.93 15.43
N ARG A 19 -9.55 -28.21 16.32
CA ARG A 19 -8.29 -27.57 15.93
C ARG A 19 -7.33 -28.69 15.56
N ALA A 20 -6.94 -28.73 14.28
CA ALA A 20 -5.86 -29.60 13.83
C ALA A 20 -4.65 -29.39 14.75
N ALA A 21 -4.20 -30.47 15.40
CA ALA A 21 -3.01 -30.44 16.24
C ALA A 21 -1.84 -29.83 15.46
N PRO A 22 -0.99 -28.98 16.09
CA PRO A 22 0.20 -28.48 15.44
C PRO A 22 1.05 -29.68 15.01
N ARG A 23 1.24 -29.87 13.70
CA ARG A 23 2.15 -30.89 13.20
C ARG A 23 3.52 -30.65 13.85
N PRO A 24 4.26 -31.70 14.25
CA PRO A 24 5.59 -31.53 14.81
C PRO A 24 6.43 -30.71 13.81
N LEU A 25 6.99 -29.59 14.25
CA LEU A 25 7.79 -28.69 13.41
C LEU A 25 9.04 -29.37 12.84
N CYS A 26 9.44 -30.51 13.40
CA CYS A 26 10.54 -31.30 12.89
C CYS A 26 10.33 -32.80 12.91
N VAL A 27 11.00 -33.45 11.96
CA VAL A 27 10.97 -34.89 11.70
C VAL A 27 12.38 -35.42 11.89
N ASN A 28 12.53 -36.51 12.64
CA ASN A 28 13.82 -37.17 12.83
C ASN A 28 13.92 -38.37 11.87
N PRO A 29 14.85 -38.39 10.91
CA PRO A 29 14.98 -39.46 9.92
C PRO A 29 15.64 -40.73 10.49
N GLY A 30 15.88 -40.82 11.80
CA GLY A 30 16.50 -41.98 12.44
C GLY A 30 18.03 -41.98 12.41
N ASN A 31 18.67 -40.86 12.02
CA ASN A 31 20.12 -40.68 12.17
C ASN A 31 20.40 -40.11 13.57
N PRO A 32 21.20 -40.77 14.43
CA PRO A 32 21.51 -40.28 15.78
C PRO A 32 22.22 -38.91 15.79
N VAL A 33 22.84 -38.51 14.67
CA VAL A 33 23.53 -37.22 14.55
C VAL A 33 22.55 -36.06 14.36
N PHE A 34 21.36 -36.28 13.81
CA PHE A 34 20.39 -35.22 13.51
C PHE A 34 19.05 -35.52 14.15
N SER A 35 18.83 -34.93 15.32
CA SER A 35 17.65 -35.22 16.14
C SER A 35 16.35 -34.58 15.63
N CYS A 36 16.41 -33.65 14.68
CA CYS A 36 15.30 -32.79 14.30
C CYS A 36 15.57 -32.12 12.94
N MET A 37 14.93 -32.57 11.85
CA MET A 37 14.96 -31.91 10.54
C MET A 37 13.69 -31.08 10.35
N LEU A 38 13.85 -29.79 10.08
CA LEU A 38 12.74 -28.91 9.69
C LEU A 38 12.22 -29.30 8.30
N ASP A 39 10.93 -29.12 8.06
CA ASP A 39 10.36 -29.35 6.72
C ASP A 39 10.98 -28.34 5.73
N PRO A 40 11.67 -28.80 4.67
CA PRO A 40 12.29 -27.90 3.69
C PRO A 40 11.30 -26.95 3.02
N LYS A 41 10.02 -27.31 2.94
CA LYS A 41 8.96 -26.44 2.38
C LYS A 41 8.59 -25.27 3.29
N THR A 42 9.00 -25.33 4.55
CA THR A 42 8.77 -24.26 5.54
C THR A 42 9.99 -23.36 5.73
N LEU A 43 11.14 -23.74 5.17
CA LEU A 43 12.41 -23.01 5.27
C LEU A 43 12.47 -21.83 4.28
N HIS A 44 11.64 -20.83 4.52
CA HIS A 44 11.65 -19.56 3.80
C HIS A 44 12.22 -18.43 4.66
N THR A 45 12.77 -17.42 4.00
CA THR A 45 13.11 -16.14 4.64
C THR A 45 11.83 -15.45 5.11
N ALA A 46 11.81 -15.02 6.37
CA ALA A 46 10.64 -14.42 7.01
C ALA A 46 10.87 -12.92 7.24
N THR A 47 10.93 -12.14 6.16
CA THR A 47 10.93 -10.68 6.26
C THR A 47 9.57 -10.15 5.83
N SER A 48 8.91 -9.34 6.66
CA SER A 48 7.54 -8.84 6.41
C SER A 48 7.37 -8.03 5.11
N LEU A 49 8.46 -7.52 4.53
CA LEU A 49 8.45 -6.62 3.38
C LEU A 49 9.01 -7.25 2.10
N SER A 50 9.53 -8.49 2.17
CA SER A 50 10.13 -9.17 1.03
C SER A 50 9.37 -10.45 0.70
N GLN A 51 9.49 -10.90 -0.55
CA GLN A 51 8.96 -12.19 -0.95
C GLN A 51 9.69 -13.32 -0.19
N PRO A 52 8.98 -14.31 0.38
CA PRO A 52 9.62 -15.42 1.08
C PRO A 52 10.44 -16.28 0.11
N GLN A 53 11.76 -16.26 0.24
CA GLN A 53 12.66 -17.07 -0.59
C GLN A 53 13.19 -18.26 0.20
N MET A 54 13.27 -19.41 -0.45
CA MET A 54 13.77 -20.63 0.17
C MET A 54 15.26 -20.48 0.53
N ILE A 55 15.62 -20.81 1.77
CA ILE A 55 16.92 -20.44 2.37
C ILE A 55 18.12 -21.10 1.67
N MET A 56 17.95 -22.29 1.09
CA MET A 56 19.03 -23.00 0.38
C MET A 56 19.31 -22.42 -1.01
N TYR A 57 18.38 -21.66 -1.61
CA TYR A 57 18.52 -21.10 -2.96
C TYR A 57 18.50 -19.57 -2.91
N LYS A 58 19.62 -18.95 -2.53
CA LYS A 58 19.79 -17.50 -2.54
C LYS A 58 20.34 -17.01 -3.89
N THR A 59 19.69 -16.00 -4.45
CA THR A 59 20.15 -15.30 -5.66
C THR A 59 20.61 -13.89 -5.31
N SER A 60 21.42 -13.27 -6.18
CA SER A 60 21.82 -11.86 -6.00
C SER A 60 20.63 -10.91 -6.07
N ALA A 61 19.65 -11.21 -6.93
CA ALA A 61 18.42 -10.43 -7.06
C ALA A 61 17.55 -10.49 -5.79
N GLY A 62 17.55 -11.61 -5.05
CA GLY A 62 16.81 -11.75 -3.80
C GLY A 62 17.28 -10.84 -2.66
N ARG A 63 18.48 -10.23 -2.78
CA ARG A 63 19.00 -9.27 -1.78
C ARG A 63 18.27 -7.93 -1.81
N TYR A 64 17.68 -7.55 -2.94
CA TYR A 64 16.94 -6.30 -3.04
C TYR A 64 15.65 -6.41 -2.21
N GLY A 65 15.44 -5.46 -1.28
CA GLY A 65 14.27 -5.46 -0.40
C GLY A 65 14.36 -6.41 0.80
N GLU A 66 15.46 -7.16 0.98
CA GLU A 66 15.66 -8.05 2.16
C GLU A 66 15.73 -7.25 3.47
N PHE A 67 16.18 -5.99 3.42
CA PHE A 67 16.33 -5.14 4.60
C PHE A 67 15.09 -4.25 4.82
N SER A 68 14.58 -4.28 6.05
CA SER A 68 13.54 -3.34 6.48
C SER A 68 14.13 -1.94 6.69
N PRO A 69 13.50 -0.88 6.15
CA PRO A 69 13.97 0.48 6.37
C PRO A 69 13.83 0.86 7.85
N ARG A 70 14.93 1.26 8.46
CA ARG A 70 14.97 1.85 9.79
C ARG A 70 14.94 3.38 9.69
N PRO A 71 14.45 4.10 10.71
CA PRO A 71 14.41 5.57 10.69
C PRO A 71 15.75 6.24 10.37
N GLN A 72 16.87 5.63 10.72
CA GLN A 72 18.21 6.17 10.45
C GLN A 72 18.61 6.16 8.96
N PHE A 73 17.89 5.40 8.12
CA PHE A 73 18.10 5.40 6.68
C PHE A 73 17.28 6.49 5.95
N LEU A 74 16.35 7.13 6.65
CA LEU A 74 15.54 8.20 6.07
C LEU A 74 16.30 9.53 6.11
N PRO A 75 16.16 10.38 5.09
CA PRO A 75 16.72 11.72 5.13
C PRO A 75 16.03 12.54 6.23
N CYS A 76 16.79 13.41 6.91
CA CYS A 76 16.22 14.31 7.93
C CYS A 76 15.26 15.36 7.33
N ASN A 77 15.45 15.71 6.07
CA ASN A 77 14.61 16.65 5.34
C ASN A 77 14.36 16.14 3.92
N TYR A 78 13.12 16.23 3.46
CA TYR A 78 12.72 15.93 2.09
C TYR A 78 12.02 17.16 1.51
N ALA A 79 12.63 17.77 0.49
CA ALA A 79 12.07 18.92 -0.22
C ALA A 79 11.66 18.48 -1.64
N PRO A 80 10.43 17.95 -1.82
CA PRO A 80 9.97 17.57 -3.14
C PRO A 80 9.84 18.79 -4.04
N LYS A 81 10.17 18.63 -5.32
CA LYS A 81 9.92 19.68 -6.31
C LYS A 81 8.44 19.64 -6.71
N GLU A 82 7.66 20.60 -6.22
CA GLU A 82 6.28 20.77 -6.66
C GLU A 82 6.23 21.42 -8.05
N GLN A 83 5.43 20.86 -8.96
CA GLN A 83 5.24 21.39 -10.31
C GLN A 83 3.77 21.67 -10.61
N VAL A 84 2.94 21.86 -9.58
CA VAL A 84 1.49 22.07 -9.74
C VAL A 84 1.21 23.32 -10.58
N PHE A 85 1.86 24.45 -10.25
CA PHE A 85 1.73 25.68 -11.03
C PHE A 85 2.15 25.51 -12.49
N SER A 86 3.33 24.96 -12.75
CA SER A 86 3.83 24.77 -14.11
C SER A 86 2.97 23.78 -14.91
N ARG A 87 2.41 22.75 -14.27
CA ARG A 87 1.47 21.82 -14.89
C ARG A 87 0.17 22.52 -15.27
N HIS A 88 -0.33 23.41 -14.41
CA HIS A 88 -1.51 24.22 -14.70
C HIS A 88 -1.28 25.12 -15.92
N ILE A 89 -0.19 25.88 -15.95
CA ILE A 89 0.18 26.74 -17.10
C ILE A 89 0.36 25.92 -18.38
N ARG A 90 0.96 24.73 -18.29
CA ARG A 90 1.09 23.84 -19.46
C ARG A 90 -0.28 23.39 -19.97
N ALA A 91 -1.23 23.11 -19.08
CA ALA A 91 -2.58 22.69 -19.45
C ALA A 91 -3.40 23.82 -20.10
N THR A 92 -3.16 25.08 -19.73
CA THR A 92 -3.86 26.25 -20.32
C THR A 92 -3.36 26.61 -21.73
N GLY A 93 -2.25 26.02 -22.17
CA GLY A 93 -1.68 26.28 -23.50
C GLY A 93 -0.91 27.60 -23.59
N LEU A 94 -0.45 27.92 -24.80
CA LEU A 94 0.34 29.13 -25.06
C LEU A 94 -0.57 30.36 -25.10
N TYR A 95 -0.14 31.43 -24.43
CA TYR A 95 -0.82 32.71 -24.48
C TYR A 95 -0.93 33.23 -25.92
N GLN A 96 -2.11 33.73 -26.29
CA GLN A 96 -2.37 34.41 -27.54
C GLN A 96 -2.89 35.82 -27.26
N ASN A 97 -2.30 36.83 -27.90
CA ASN A 97 -2.80 38.18 -27.81
C ASN A 97 -3.87 38.43 -28.89
N ASN A 98 -5.12 38.17 -28.53
CA ASN A 98 -6.29 38.40 -29.40
C ASN A 98 -7.12 39.63 -28.95
N SER A 99 -6.49 40.59 -28.25
CA SER A 99 -7.17 41.78 -27.74
C SER A 99 -7.12 42.96 -28.72
N LEU A 100 -8.12 43.85 -28.68
CA LEU A 100 -8.14 45.10 -29.43
C LEU A 100 -7.57 46.25 -28.59
N ASN A 101 -6.89 47.18 -29.24
CA ASN A 101 -6.44 48.42 -28.59
C ASN A 101 -7.66 49.30 -28.31
N THR A 102 -8.10 49.34 -27.05
CA THR A 102 -9.23 50.16 -26.57
C THR A 102 -8.79 51.35 -25.74
N ALA A 103 -7.48 51.57 -25.60
CA ALA A 103 -6.97 52.72 -24.87
C ALA A 103 -7.41 54.02 -25.58
N PRO A 104 -8.05 54.97 -24.87
CA PRO A 104 -8.44 56.24 -25.46
C PRO A 104 -7.18 57.04 -25.83
N ASP A 105 -7.22 57.69 -26.99
CA ASP A 105 -6.14 58.57 -27.42
C ASP A 105 -6.04 59.78 -26.48
N ARG A 106 -4.99 59.78 -25.65
CA ARG A 106 -4.69 60.83 -24.65
C ARG A 106 -4.39 62.20 -25.26
N THR A 107 -4.09 62.27 -26.55
CA THR A 107 -3.81 63.55 -27.24
C THR A 107 -5.08 64.26 -27.71
N ARG A 108 -6.20 63.54 -27.79
CA ARG A 108 -7.50 64.04 -28.28
C ARG A 108 -8.63 63.88 -27.26
N THR A 109 -8.34 63.33 -26.09
CA THR A 109 -9.31 63.24 -24.99
C THR A 109 -9.45 64.63 -24.37
N LEU A 110 -10.58 65.27 -24.64
CA LEU A 110 -11.03 66.40 -23.83
C LEU A 110 -11.30 65.85 -22.43
N ASP A 111 -10.68 66.43 -21.39
CA ASP A 111 -10.85 66.01 -19.99
C ASP A 111 -12.33 66.07 -19.53
N PHE A 112 -13.16 66.83 -20.27
CA PHE A 112 -14.61 66.89 -20.12
C PHE A 112 -15.29 66.89 -21.50
N PRO A 113 -15.68 65.72 -22.05
CA PRO A 113 -16.39 65.70 -23.31
C PRO A 113 -17.85 66.13 -23.09
N ASN A 114 -18.16 67.39 -23.41
CA ASN A 114 -19.54 67.87 -23.44
C ASN A 114 -20.21 67.41 -24.75
N PHE A 115 -20.67 66.15 -24.77
CA PHE A 115 -21.42 65.63 -25.91
C PHE A 115 -22.86 66.16 -25.88
N GLN A 116 -23.11 67.24 -26.61
CA GLN A 116 -24.47 67.70 -26.89
C GLN A 116 -25.05 66.85 -28.00
N HIS A 117 -25.93 65.90 -27.64
CA HIS A 117 -26.67 65.11 -28.61
C HIS A 117 -27.91 65.90 -29.06
N THR A 118 -27.89 66.42 -30.29
CA THR A 118 -29.07 67.00 -30.93
C THR A 118 -29.93 65.89 -31.53
N LEU A 119 -31.25 65.94 -31.31
CA LEU A 119 -32.24 65.04 -31.93
C LEU A 119 -32.49 65.37 -33.40
#